data_AF-K1TTL9-F1
#
_entry.id   AF-K1TTL9-F1
#
_cell.length_a   1.000
_cell.length_b   1.000
_cell.length_c   1.000
_cell.angle_alpha   90.00
_cell.angle_beta   90.00
_cell.angle_gamma   90.00
#
_symmetry.space_group_name_H-M   'P 1'
#
loop_
_entity.id
_entity.type
_entity.pdbx_description
1 polymer ?
#
loop_
_entity_poly.entity_id
_entity_poly.type
_entity_poly.pdbx_seq_one_letter_code
_entity_poly.pdbx_strand_id
1 'polypeptide(L)'
;MNKFKCLFFSGLMAVMPACMNGQQTSSEDPSKPRVIITCDPELDDLNSLIRFLLFSTDFRVEGLIYASSQFHWKGDGHGTKWYVPGREYSRNGIDYGPMESWRWDPEERFIDDAVEAYEEV
;
A
#
# COMPACT_ATOMS: atom_id res chain seq x y z
N MET A 1 -52.96 21.84 -50.35
CA MET A 1 -52.53 20.89 -49.30
C MET A 1 -51.13 20.39 -49.65
N ASN A 2 -50.29 20.25 -48.62
CA ASN A 2 -48.97 19.60 -48.57
C ASN A 2 -47.81 20.58 -48.34
N LYS A 3 -47.56 20.79 -47.04
CA LYS A 3 -46.47 21.56 -46.45
C LYS A 3 -45.17 20.77 -46.60
N PHE A 4 -44.19 21.28 -47.35
CA PHE A 4 -42.81 20.80 -47.30
C PHE A 4 -42.16 21.31 -46.01
N LYS A 5 -41.99 20.43 -45.02
CA LYS A 5 -41.17 20.71 -43.83
C LYS A 5 -39.72 20.40 -44.19
N CYS A 6 -38.93 21.46 -44.35
CA CYS A 6 -37.48 21.40 -44.36
C CYS A 6 -37.03 21.19 -42.90
N LEU A 7 -36.68 19.95 -42.53
CA LEU A 7 -36.00 19.68 -41.26
C LEU A 7 -34.51 19.97 -41.46
N PHE A 8 -34.06 21.14 -41.00
CA PHE A 8 -32.66 21.37 -40.71
C PHE A 8 -32.31 20.59 -39.44
N PHE A 9 -31.60 19.47 -39.58
CA PHE A 9 -30.91 18.84 -38.45
C PHE A 9 -29.70 19.72 -38.11
N SER A 10 -29.86 20.61 -37.14
CA SER A 10 -28.74 21.28 -36.47
C SER A 10 -27.98 20.23 -35.66
N GLY A 11 -26.92 19.68 -36.25
CA GLY A 11 -25.97 18.82 -35.55
C GLY A 11 -25.23 19.61 -34.48
N LEU A 12 -25.64 19.47 -33.23
CA LEU A 12 -24.91 19.98 -32.08
C LEU A 12 -23.67 19.09 -31.88
N MET A 13 -22.50 19.56 -32.31
CA MET A 13 -21.23 18.92 -32.03
C MET A 13 -20.95 19.06 -30.53
N ALA A 14 -21.27 18.03 -29.75
CA ALA A 14 -20.91 17.95 -28.34
C ALA A 14 -19.39 17.88 -28.25
N VAL A 15 -18.76 19.00 -27.88
CA VAL A 15 -17.34 19.04 -27.52
C VAL A 15 -17.20 18.26 -26.22
N MET A 16 -16.76 17.01 -26.32
CA MET A 16 -16.37 16.20 -25.16
C MET A 16 -15.18 16.90 -24.51
N PRO A 17 -15.23 17.28 -23.23
CA PRO A 17 -14.03 17.64 -22.51
C PRO A 17 -13.23 16.35 -22.38
N ALA A 18 -12.15 16.23 -23.15
CA ALA A 18 -11.13 15.26 -22.84
C ALA A 18 -10.59 15.66 -21.46
N CYS A 19 -11.02 14.94 -20.42
CA CYS A 19 -10.38 14.98 -19.12
C CYS A 19 -8.95 14.46 -19.33
N MET A 20 -8.04 15.37 -19.65
CA MET A 20 -6.62 15.11 -19.56
C MET A 20 -6.31 15.03 -18.07
N ASN A 21 -6.42 13.84 -17.49
CA ASN A 21 -5.66 13.53 -16.28
C ASN A 21 -4.18 13.58 -16.69
N GLY A 22 -3.61 14.78 -16.64
CA GLY A 22 -2.18 14.97 -16.68
C GLY A 22 -1.62 14.31 -15.43
N GLN A 23 -1.20 13.05 -15.56
CA GLN A 23 -0.33 12.45 -14.59
C GLN A 23 0.96 13.28 -14.65
N GLN A 24 1.08 14.26 -13.76
CA GLN A 24 2.33 14.96 -13.49
C GLN A 24 3.28 13.90 -12.94
N THR A 25 4.00 13.22 -13.83
CA THR A 25 5.26 12.62 -13.45
C THR A 25 6.20 13.79 -13.22
N SER A 26 6.31 14.25 -11.98
CA SER A 26 7.48 15.03 -11.57
C SER A 26 8.69 14.24 -12.08
N SER A 27 9.55 14.88 -12.87
CA SER A 27 10.81 14.25 -13.26
C SER A 27 11.60 14.02 -11.99
N GLU A 28 11.50 12.83 -11.42
CA GLU A 28 12.17 12.54 -10.16
C GLU A 28 13.66 12.77 -10.32
N ASP A 29 14.23 13.49 -9.36
CA ASP A 29 15.63 13.87 -9.38
C ASP A 29 16.51 12.61 -9.40
N PRO A 30 17.26 12.37 -10.50
CA PRO A 30 18.07 11.16 -10.63
C PRO A 30 19.23 11.09 -9.63
N SER A 31 19.52 12.18 -8.91
CA SER A 31 20.51 12.20 -7.83
C SER A 31 19.99 11.61 -6.52
N LYS A 32 18.67 11.50 -6.33
CA LYS A 32 18.09 10.91 -5.12
C LYS A 32 18.31 9.39 -5.08
N PRO A 33 18.68 8.83 -3.93
CA PRO A 33 18.77 7.38 -3.76
C PRO A 33 17.40 6.73 -3.98
N ARG A 34 17.41 5.64 -4.76
CA ARG A 34 16.24 4.80 -5.01
C ARG A 34 16.02 3.87 -3.81
N VAL A 35 14.80 3.80 -3.32
CA VAL A 35 14.46 2.99 -2.15
C VAL A 35 13.24 2.12 -2.42
N ILE A 36 13.34 0.85 -2.04
CA ILE A 36 12.21 -0.06 -1.86
C ILE A 36 12.19 -0.44 -0.38
N ILE A 37 11.02 -0.34 0.26
CA ILE A 37 10.83 -0.75 1.65
C ILE A 37 10.06 -2.07 1.66
N THR A 38 10.57 -3.04 2.41
CA THR A 38 9.90 -4.30 2.71
C THR A 38 9.81 -4.40 4.23
N CYS A 39 8.61 -4.37 4.80
CA CYS A 39 8.42 -4.44 6.25
C CYS A 39 7.22 -5.31 6.60
N ASP A 40 7.27 -5.88 7.79
CA ASP A 40 6.15 -6.62 8.37
C ASP A 40 5.43 -5.73 9.41
N PRO A 41 4.23 -6.10 9.91
CA PRO A 41 3.42 -5.22 10.75
C PRO A 41 3.90 -5.18 12.22
N GLU A 42 5.21 -5.29 12.48
CA GLU A 42 5.75 -5.05 13.81
C GLU A 42 5.76 -3.55 14.18
N LEU A 43 5.73 -3.27 15.49
CA LEU A 43 5.65 -1.90 16.00
C LEU A 43 6.86 -1.04 15.58
N ASP A 44 8.07 -1.62 15.56
CA ASP A 44 9.29 -0.92 15.16
C ASP A 44 9.37 -0.70 13.63
N ASP A 45 8.79 -1.58 12.84
CA ASP A 45 8.57 -1.38 11.41
C ASP A 45 7.63 -0.20 11.13
N LEU A 46 6.48 -0.13 11.83
CA LEU A 46 5.55 1.01 11.72
C LEU A 46 6.22 2.33 12.12
N ASN A 47 6.96 2.35 13.23
CA ASN A 47 7.68 3.55 13.68
C ASN A 47 8.71 4.03 12.63
N SER A 48 9.43 3.09 12.03
CA SER A 48 10.42 3.40 11.00
C SER A 48 9.76 3.83 9.69
N LEU A 49 8.60 3.26 9.33
CA LEU A 49 7.81 3.66 8.18
C LEU A 49 7.28 5.08 8.32
N ILE A 50 6.68 5.43 9.47
CA ILE A 50 6.21 6.79 9.75
C ILE A 50 7.37 7.78 9.63
N ARG A 51 8.52 7.46 10.25
CA ARG A 51 9.71 8.28 10.11
C ARG A 51 10.12 8.41 8.65
N PHE A 52 10.11 7.32 7.88
CA PHE A 52 10.47 7.38 6.46
C PHE A 52 9.52 8.28 5.67
N LEU A 53 8.20 8.17 5.87
CA LEU A 53 7.21 8.98 5.16
C LEU A 53 7.44 10.49 5.38
N LEU A 54 7.75 10.89 6.61
CA LEU A 54 8.07 12.29 6.95
C LEU A 54 9.35 12.82 6.26
N PHE A 55 10.23 11.94 5.79
CA PHE A 55 11.46 12.28 5.05
C PHE A 55 11.45 11.75 3.61
N SER A 56 10.29 11.33 3.10
CA SER A 56 10.17 10.67 1.79
C SER A 56 10.62 11.57 0.64
N THR A 57 10.58 12.90 0.81
CA THR A 57 11.06 13.89 -0.15
C THR A 57 12.55 13.77 -0.47
N ASP A 58 13.35 13.16 0.41
CA ASP A 58 14.80 12.99 0.22
C ASP A 58 15.13 11.77 -0.65
N PHE A 59 14.13 10.94 -0.95
CA PHE A 59 14.28 9.66 -1.64
C PHE A 59 13.46 9.64 -2.92
N ARG A 60 13.82 8.69 -3.77
CA ARG A 60 13.00 8.24 -4.88
C ARG A 60 12.39 6.90 -4.50
N VAL A 61 11.13 6.91 -4.09
CA VAL A 61 10.44 5.76 -3.51
C VAL A 61 9.89 4.89 -4.65
N GLU A 62 10.43 3.70 -4.79
CA GLU A 62 10.10 2.77 -5.87
C GLU A 62 9.09 1.70 -5.43
N GLY A 63 8.87 1.54 -4.13
CA GLY A 63 7.86 0.64 -3.60
C GLY A 63 7.84 0.56 -2.08
N LEU A 64 6.64 0.37 -1.53
CA LEU A 64 6.38 -0.03 -0.16
C LEU A 64 5.69 -1.40 -0.23
N ILE A 65 6.28 -2.43 0.38
CA ILE A 65 5.88 -3.82 0.18
C ILE A 65 5.64 -4.47 1.53
N TYR A 66 4.44 -5.01 1.71
CA TYR A 66 4.14 -5.93 2.81
C TYR A 66 5.03 -7.17 2.71
N ALA A 67 5.84 -7.39 3.73
CA ALA A 67 6.68 -8.56 3.87
C ALA A 67 6.25 -9.37 5.10
N SER A 68 6.61 -10.65 5.12
CA SER A 68 6.47 -11.50 6.30
C SER A 68 7.84 -11.93 6.77
N SER A 69 7.99 -12.14 8.08
CA SER A 69 9.24 -12.59 8.69
C SER A 69 9.02 -13.75 9.67
N GLN A 70 10.10 -14.29 10.22
CA GLN A 70 10.05 -15.28 11.30
C GLN A 70 9.44 -14.72 12.61
N PHE A 71 9.38 -13.39 12.75
CA PHE A 71 8.84 -12.69 13.92
C PHE A 71 7.37 -12.33 13.70
N HIS A 72 7.00 -11.97 12.47
CA HIS A 72 5.64 -11.66 12.05
C HIS A 72 5.27 -12.54 10.85
N TRP A 73 4.85 -13.77 11.17
CA TRP A 73 4.65 -14.82 10.18
C TRP A 73 3.21 -14.77 9.67
N LYS A 74 3.02 -14.45 8.39
CA LYS A 74 1.69 -14.43 7.77
C LYS A 74 1.11 -15.83 7.62
N GLY A 75 1.97 -16.84 7.45
CA GLY A 75 1.56 -18.14 6.94
C GLY A 75 1.90 -18.29 5.45
N ASP A 76 2.02 -19.54 5.02
CA ASP A 76 2.25 -19.90 3.62
C ASP A 76 0.98 -20.38 2.91
N GLY A 77 -0.17 -20.41 3.61
CA GLY A 77 -1.43 -20.92 3.08
C GLY A 77 -1.48 -22.45 2.96
N HIS A 78 -0.48 -23.18 3.45
CA HIS A 78 -0.41 -24.65 3.39
C HIS A 78 -0.56 -25.32 4.76
N GLY A 79 -0.85 -24.54 5.81
CA GLY A 79 -0.95 -25.03 7.18
C GLY A 79 0.41 -25.34 7.82
N THR A 80 1.50 -24.80 7.26
CA THR A 80 2.84 -24.95 7.85
C THR A 80 2.90 -24.24 9.18
N LYS A 81 3.23 -24.98 10.23
CA LYS A 81 3.39 -24.42 11.58
C LYS A 81 4.82 -23.95 11.81
N TRP A 82 4.96 -22.75 12.35
CA TRP A 82 6.23 -22.16 12.77
C TRP A 82 6.33 -22.10 14.29
N TYR A 83 7.49 -22.45 14.84
CA TYR A 83 7.76 -22.38 16.28
C TYR A 83 9.26 -22.42 16.57
N VAL A 84 9.73 -21.52 17.44
CA VAL A 84 11.08 -21.53 17.99
C VAL A 84 11.00 -21.52 19.51
N PRO A 85 11.46 -22.56 20.21
CA PRO A 85 11.45 -22.60 21.67
C PRO A 85 12.25 -21.45 22.31
N GLY A 86 11.79 -20.97 23.47
CA GLY A 86 12.46 -19.92 24.26
C GLY A 86 12.26 -18.48 23.77
N ARG A 87 11.33 -18.23 22.84
CA ARG A 87 10.99 -16.89 22.33
C ARG A 87 9.89 -16.22 23.16
N GLU A 88 9.52 -15.00 22.79
CA GLU A 88 8.47 -14.17 23.42
C GLU A 88 7.18 -14.95 23.71
N TYR A 89 6.78 -15.82 22.77
CA TYR A 89 5.57 -16.64 22.83
C TYR A 89 5.72 -17.98 23.57
N SER A 90 6.91 -18.26 24.12
CA SER A 90 7.22 -19.51 24.80
C SER A 90 8.19 -19.30 25.99
N ARG A 91 8.10 -18.14 26.68
CA ARG A 91 8.94 -17.79 27.84
C ARG A 91 8.10 -17.24 28.99
N ASN A 92 8.69 -17.17 30.19
CA ASN A 92 8.06 -16.60 31.39
C ASN A 92 6.70 -17.23 31.76
N GLY A 93 6.55 -18.55 31.53
CA GLY A 93 5.32 -19.28 31.83
C GLY A 93 4.21 -19.18 30.77
N ILE A 94 4.48 -18.52 29.64
CA ILE A 94 3.64 -18.51 28.45
C ILE A 94 4.15 -19.59 27.50
N ASP A 95 3.25 -20.39 26.92
CA ASP A 95 3.55 -21.23 25.77
C ASP A 95 2.32 -21.34 24.85
N TYR A 96 2.41 -20.65 23.73
CA TYR A 96 1.36 -20.64 22.72
C TYR A 96 1.44 -21.83 21.75
N GLY A 97 2.54 -22.59 21.76
CA GLY A 97 2.78 -23.71 20.86
C GLY A 97 2.94 -23.30 19.38
N PRO A 98 3.13 -24.27 18.46
CA PRO A 98 3.30 -23.99 17.04
C PRO A 98 2.04 -23.43 16.37
N MET A 99 2.19 -22.33 15.62
CA MET A 99 1.09 -21.65 14.92
C MET A 99 1.32 -21.57 13.41
N GLU A 100 0.23 -21.56 12.64
CA GLU A 100 0.25 -21.39 11.18
C GLU A 100 0.46 -19.93 10.75
N SER A 101 0.23 -18.99 11.68
CA SER A 101 0.48 -17.56 11.56
C SER A 101 0.90 -17.02 12.92
N TRP A 102 1.80 -16.04 12.95
CA TRP A 102 2.23 -15.35 14.16
C TRP A 102 2.02 -13.85 14.05
N ARG A 103 1.21 -13.34 14.97
CA ARG A 103 0.91 -11.92 15.17
C ARG A 103 0.24 -11.21 13.98
N TRP A 104 0.01 -11.89 12.87
CA TRP A 104 -0.52 -11.31 11.64
C TRP A 104 -2.05 -11.17 11.66
N ASP A 105 -2.56 -9.94 11.51
CA ASP A 105 -3.99 -9.70 11.30
C ASP A 105 -4.38 -10.04 9.84
N PRO A 106 -5.40 -10.87 9.58
CA PRO A 106 -5.91 -11.10 8.24
C PRO A 106 -6.31 -9.83 7.48
N GLU A 107 -6.77 -8.80 8.22
CA GLU A 107 -7.17 -7.50 7.68
C GLU A 107 -6.06 -6.44 7.83
N GLU A 108 -4.81 -6.87 8.02
CA GLU A 108 -3.65 -5.98 8.20
C GLU A 108 -3.49 -4.97 7.05
N ARG A 109 -3.32 -3.70 7.41
CA ARG A 109 -3.23 -2.55 6.49
C ARG A 109 -2.27 -1.44 6.96
N PHE A 110 -1.30 -1.72 7.82
CA PHE A 110 -0.45 -0.69 8.43
C PHE A 110 0.30 0.24 7.44
N ILE A 111 0.73 -0.25 6.27
CA ILE A 111 1.37 0.60 5.25
C ILE A 111 0.32 1.54 4.64
N ASP A 112 -0.83 1.00 4.20
CA ASP A 112 -1.92 1.80 3.66
C ASP A 112 -2.39 2.84 4.68
N ASP A 113 -2.67 2.43 5.92
CA ASP A 113 -3.14 3.31 6.99
C ASP A 113 -2.13 4.44 7.28
N ALA A 114 -0.82 4.14 7.24
CA ALA A 114 0.22 5.15 7.44
C ALA A 114 0.32 6.13 6.27
N VAL A 115 0.18 5.64 5.03
CA VAL A 115 0.20 6.48 3.82
C VAL A 115 -1.05 7.35 3.73
N GLU A 116 -2.23 6.79 3.97
CA GLU A 116 -3.50 7.52 4.02
C GLU A 116 -3.44 8.62 5.09
N ALA A 117 -2.92 8.31 6.29
CA ALA A 117 -2.74 9.33 7.33
C ALA A 117 -1.73 10.43 6.95
N TYR A 118 -0.69 10.09 6.16
CA TYR A 118 0.28 11.07 5.64
C TYR A 118 -0.29 11.94 4.51
N GLU A 119 -1.30 11.48 3.77
CA GLU A 119 -1.96 12.26 2.72
C GLU A 119 -2.81 13.41 3.29
N GLU A 120 -3.33 13.25 4.51
CA GLU A 120 -4.21 14.23 5.18
C GLU A 120 -3.46 15.44 5.78
N VAL A 121 -2.12 15.46 5.75
CA VAL A 121 -1.27 16.53 6.32
C VAL A 121 -0.61 17.40 5.27
#